data_AF-A0A2E6XC30-F1
#
_entry.id   AF-A0A2E6XC30-F1
#
_cell.length_a   1.000
_cell.length_b   1.000
_cell.length_c   1.000
_cell.angle_alpha   90.00
_cell.angle_beta   90.00
_cell.angle_gamma   90.00
#
_symmetry.space_group_name_H-M   'P 1'
#
loop_
_entity.id
_entity.type
_entity.pdbx_description
1 polymer ?
#
loop_
_entity_poly.entity_id
_entity_poly.type
_entity_poly.pdbx_seq_one_letter_code
_entity_poly.pdbx_strand_id
1 'polypeptide(L)'
;MIVKPDDPNTMFVGNGDFIPGVVGCVQRTKDAGKTWAPVDLPVEPNSVVYWLANHPSIPNVVAAATIFGYVYVSTDGGDTWEKLDKEFGEVRALAITPN
;
A
#
# COMPACT_ATOMS: atom_id res chain seq x y z
N MET A 1 3.78 -6.43 4.11
CA MET A 1 2.40 -6.66 4.59
C MET A 1 2.14 -5.77 5.79
N ILE A 2 0.91 -5.28 5.95
CA ILE A 2 0.43 -4.57 7.14
C ILE A 2 -0.96 -5.10 7.54
N VAL A 3 -1.26 -5.02 8.84
CA VAL A 3 -2.59 -5.34 9.41
C VAL A 3 -3.23 -4.04 9.85
N LYS A 4 -4.48 -3.77 9.48
CA LYS A 4 -5.17 -2.54 9.86
C LYS A 4 -5.32 -2.51 11.40
N PRO A 5 -4.97 -1.39 12.09
CA PRO A 5 -4.82 -1.43 13.55
C PRO A 5 -6.15 -1.54 14.31
N ASP A 6 -7.25 -1.09 13.72
CA ASP A 6 -8.61 -1.08 14.30
C ASP A 6 -9.52 -2.19 13.73
N ASP A 7 -9.06 -2.92 12.72
CA ASP A 7 -9.76 -4.08 12.14
C ASP A 7 -8.77 -5.14 11.66
N PRO A 8 -8.48 -6.17 12.47
CA PRO A 8 -7.53 -7.21 12.09
C PRO A 8 -8.00 -8.12 10.94
N ASN A 9 -9.27 -8.05 10.53
CA ASN A 9 -9.73 -8.76 9.33
C ASN A 9 -9.23 -8.09 8.05
N THR A 10 -8.91 -6.79 8.12
CA THR A 10 -8.41 -6.02 6.98
C THR A 10 -6.88 -5.97 7.00
N MET A 11 -6.25 -6.48 5.94
CA MET A 11 -4.79 -6.47 5.77
C MET A 11 -4.42 -6.16 4.33
N PHE A 12 -3.21 -5.65 4.13
CA PHE A 12 -2.67 -5.32 2.81
C PHE A 12 -1.32 -5.99 2.59
N VAL A 13 -1.10 -6.51 1.37
CA VAL A 13 0.19 -7.00 0.89
C VAL A 13 0.56 -6.26 -0.40
N GLY A 14 1.83 -5.91 -0.52
CA GLY A 14 2.41 -5.45 -1.77
C GLY A 14 3.03 -6.64 -2.46
N ASN A 15 2.80 -6.77 -3.76
CA ASN A 15 3.32 -7.85 -4.58
C ASN A 15 3.77 -7.31 -5.93
N GLY A 16 4.51 -8.14 -6.66
CA GLY A 16 5.00 -7.85 -8.00
C GLY A 16 5.42 -9.10 -8.75
N ASP A 17 5.86 -8.93 -9.99
CA ASP A 17 6.22 -10.02 -10.91
C ASP A 17 7.55 -10.71 -10.57
N PHE A 18 8.64 -9.95 -10.44
CA PHE A 18 9.96 -10.45 -10.01
C PHE A 18 10.82 -9.30 -9.46
N ILE A 19 12.07 -9.54 -9.04
CA ILE A 19 12.94 -8.49 -8.50
C ILE A 19 13.92 -8.02 -9.59
N PRO A 20 13.98 -6.72 -9.96
CA PRO A 20 13.21 -5.59 -9.41
C PRO A 20 11.81 -5.40 -10.02
N GLY A 21 11.47 -6.12 -11.10
CA GLY A 21 10.12 -6.18 -11.69
C GLY A 21 9.56 -4.86 -12.21
N VAL A 22 8.54 -4.92 -13.05
CA VAL A 22 7.86 -3.70 -13.56
C VAL A 22 6.37 -3.71 -13.26
N VAL A 23 5.83 -4.83 -12.82
CA VAL A 23 4.41 -4.97 -12.47
C VAL A 23 4.28 -4.99 -10.96
N GLY A 24 3.52 -4.04 -10.40
CA GLY A 24 3.20 -3.97 -8.99
C GLY A 24 1.70 -4.11 -8.74
N CYS A 25 1.35 -4.64 -7.57
CA CYS A 25 -0.04 -4.68 -7.11
C CYS A 25 -0.07 -4.50 -5.59
N VAL A 26 -1.17 -3.94 -5.10
CA VAL A 26 -1.56 -4.05 -3.69
C VAL A 26 -2.73 -5.01 -3.65
N GLN A 27 -2.65 -6.05 -2.83
CA GLN A 27 -3.79 -6.90 -2.52
C GLN A 27 -4.30 -6.63 -1.12
N ARG A 28 -5.61 -6.83 -0.96
CA ARG A 28 -6.33 -6.66 0.29
C ARG A 28 -7.14 -7.89 0.62
N THR A 29 -7.16 -8.22 1.90
CA THR A 29 -8.15 -9.12 2.50
C THR A 29 -9.09 -8.31 3.40
N LYS A 30 -10.32 -8.77 3.56
CA LYS A 30 -11.30 -8.28 4.55
C LYS A 30 -11.82 -9.43 5.44
N ASP A 31 -11.17 -10.58 5.41
CA ASP A 31 -11.61 -11.81 6.09
C ASP A 31 -10.46 -12.54 6.80
N ALA A 32 -9.49 -11.76 7.32
CA ALA A 32 -8.31 -12.25 8.03
C ALA A 32 -7.43 -13.19 7.19
N GLY A 33 -7.33 -12.91 5.88
CA GLY A 33 -6.41 -13.57 4.96
C GLY A 33 -6.94 -14.85 4.32
N LYS A 34 -8.25 -15.15 4.47
CA LYS A 34 -8.87 -16.30 3.80
C LYS A 34 -9.02 -16.05 2.29
N THR A 35 -9.35 -14.83 1.91
CA THR A 35 -9.42 -14.39 0.51
C THR A 35 -8.69 -13.06 0.33
N TRP A 36 -8.15 -12.88 -0.88
CA TRP A 36 -7.39 -11.71 -1.28
C TRP A 36 -7.90 -11.21 -2.63
N ALA A 37 -8.04 -9.90 -2.77
CA ALA A 37 -8.43 -9.24 -4.00
C ALA A 37 -7.44 -8.10 -4.32
N PRO A 38 -7.18 -7.82 -5.61
CA PRO A 38 -6.41 -6.64 -5.97
C PRO A 38 -7.14 -5.36 -5.52
N VAL A 39 -6.36 -4.35 -5.17
CA VAL A 39 -6.82 -2.98 -4.92
C VAL A 39 -6.74 -2.21 -6.22
N ASP A 40 -7.81 -1.47 -6.53
CA ASP A 40 -7.83 -0.54 -7.65
C ASP A 40 -7.02 0.71 -7.30
N LEU A 41 -5.84 0.83 -7.90
CA LEU A 41 -5.01 2.03 -7.79
C LEU A 41 -5.34 3.01 -8.93
N PRO A 42 -5.33 4.32 -8.68
CA PRO A 42 -5.70 5.33 -9.68
C PRO A 42 -4.71 5.41 -10.85
N VAL A 43 -3.47 4.96 -10.62
CA VAL A 43 -2.39 4.90 -11.61
C VAL A 43 -1.68 3.57 -11.43
N GLU A 44 -1.44 2.86 -12.52
CA GLU A 44 -0.72 1.58 -12.50
C GLU A 44 0.67 1.76 -11.87
N PRO A 45 1.09 0.85 -10.96
CA PRO A 45 2.44 0.88 -10.39
C PRO A 45 3.53 0.85 -11.45
N ASN A 46 4.51 1.75 -11.34
CA ASN A 46 5.67 1.80 -12.24
C ASN A 46 6.74 0.75 -11.94
N SER A 47 6.58 -0.01 -10.84
CA SER A 47 7.39 -1.16 -10.45
C SER A 47 6.68 -1.94 -9.35
N VAL A 48 7.30 -3.00 -8.87
CA VAL A 48 6.81 -3.78 -7.72
C VAL A 48 6.57 -2.92 -6.47
N VAL A 49 5.57 -3.28 -5.66
CA VAL A 49 5.21 -2.60 -4.41
C VAL A 49 5.92 -3.27 -3.24
N TYR A 50 6.84 -2.56 -2.59
CA TYR A 50 7.70 -3.11 -1.52
C TYR A 50 7.33 -2.63 -0.13
N TRP A 51 6.86 -1.38 -0.02
CA TRP A 51 6.61 -0.77 1.28
C TRP A 51 5.15 -0.51 1.47
N LEU A 52 4.68 -0.80 2.68
CA LEU A 52 3.36 -0.51 3.18
C LEU A 52 3.52 0.07 4.57
N ALA A 53 2.70 1.06 4.90
CA ALA A 53 2.69 1.67 6.22
C ALA A 53 1.27 2.01 6.66
N ASN A 54 1.03 1.96 7.98
CA ASN A 54 -0.16 2.43 8.65
C ASN A 54 0.22 2.91 10.06
N HIS A 55 -0.74 3.48 10.80
CA HIS A 55 -0.49 3.97 12.15
C HIS A 55 -1.73 3.78 13.07
N PRO A 56 -1.58 3.31 14.32
CA PRO A 56 -2.72 3.04 15.22
C PRO A 56 -3.62 4.24 15.53
N SER A 57 -3.05 5.45 15.66
CA SER A 57 -3.82 6.67 15.95
C SER A 57 -4.58 7.25 14.75
N ILE A 58 -4.25 6.82 13.53
CA ILE A 58 -4.91 7.25 12.30
C ILE A 58 -5.16 6.01 11.42
N PRO A 59 -5.97 5.05 11.89
CA PRO A 59 -6.01 3.70 11.32
C PRO A 59 -6.60 3.63 9.90
N ASN A 60 -7.28 4.68 9.46
CA ASN A 60 -7.78 4.81 8.09
C ASN A 60 -6.71 5.30 7.11
N VAL A 61 -5.56 5.77 7.59
CA VAL A 61 -4.47 6.19 6.72
C VAL A 61 -3.55 5.03 6.45
N VAL A 62 -3.45 4.66 5.17
CA VAL A 62 -2.59 3.60 4.68
C VAL A 62 -1.76 4.14 3.52
N ALA A 63 -0.48 3.80 3.45
CA ALA A 63 0.36 4.15 2.32
C ALA A 63 1.06 2.93 1.75
N ALA A 64 1.29 2.95 0.45
CA ALA A 64 2.03 1.95 -0.31
C ALA A 64 3.05 2.65 -1.19
N ALA A 65 4.22 2.04 -1.39
CA ALA A 65 5.22 2.59 -2.31
C ALA A 65 5.85 1.53 -3.21
N THR A 66 6.05 1.91 -4.46
CA THR A 66 6.78 1.13 -5.47
C THR A 66 8.27 1.39 -5.37
N ILE A 67 9.11 0.42 -5.75
CA ILE A 67 10.58 0.59 -5.78
C ILE A 67 10.99 1.87 -6.49
N PHE A 68 10.42 2.14 -7.66
CA PHE A 68 10.76 3.32 -8.45
C PHE A 68 9.95 4.57 -8.08
N GLY A 69 9.48 4.66 -6.84
CA GLY A 69 9.17 5.92 -6.19
C GLY A 69 7.76 6.45 -6.39
N TYR A 70 6.83 5.65 -6.88
CA TYR A 70 5.40 5.98 -6.77
C TYR A 70 4.95 5.71 -5.35
N VAL A 71 4.25 6.70 -4.78
CA VAL A 71 3.66 6.60 -3.44
C VAL A 71 2.15 6.77 -3.58
N TYR A 72 1.42 5.81 -3.04
CA TYR A 72 -0.03 5.81 -2.97
C TYR A 72 -0.47 5.97 -1.53
N VAL A 73 -1.51 6.76 -1.29
CA VAL A 73 -2.09 7.00 0.02
C VAL A 73 -3.60 6.79 -0.05
N SER A 74 -4.13 6.10 0.95
CA SER A 74 -5.56 6.03 1.24
C SER A 74 -5.81 6.70 2.59
N THR A 75 -6.92 7.42 2.70
CA THR A 75 -7.38 8.05 3.95
C THR A 75 -8.70 7.46 4.47
N ASP A 76 -9.22 6.41 3.80
CA ASP A 76 -10.50 5.78 4.09
C ASP A 76 -10.36 4.28 4.42
N GLY A 77 -9.18 3.86 4.88
CA GLY A 77 -8.92 2.47 5.27
C GLY A 77 -8.57 1.55 4.09
N GLY A 78 -8.15 2.13 2.97
CA GLY A 78 -7.74 1.42 1.76
C GLY A 78 -8.89 1.06 0.83
N ASP A 79 -10.02 1.77 0.90
CA ASP A 79 -11.15 1.62 -0.03
C ASP A 79 -10.92 2.47 -1.29
N THR A 80 -10.39 3.69 -1.16
CA THR A 80 -9.93 4.52 -2.27
C THR A 80 -8.49 5.01 -2.04
N TRP A 81 -7.79 5.28 -3.14
CA TRP A 81 -6.36 5.62 -3.13
C TRP A 81 -6.08 6.79 -4.05
N GLU A 82 -5.10 7.60 -3.66
CA GLU A 82 -4.52 8.67 -4.45
C GLU A 82 -3.02 8.38 -4.66
N LYS A 83 -2.50 8.64 -5.87
CA LYS A 83 -1.05 8.68 -6.10
C LYS A 83 -0.56 10.09 -5.79
N LEU A 84 0.51 10.22 -5.00
CA LEU A 84 1.14 11.51 -4.78
C LEU A 84 1.78 12.03 -6.09
N ASP A 85 1.63 13.34 -6.33
CA ASP A 85 2.25 14.01 -7.48
C ASP A 85 3.77 13.91 -7.45
N LYS A 86 4.36 13.96 -6.25
CA LYS A 86 5.79 13.82 -6.07
C LYS A 86 6.22 12.39 -6.30
N GLU A 87 7.07 12.21 -7.30
CA GLU A 87 7.77 10.97 -7.55
C GLU A 87 9.14 10.99 -6.87
N PHE A 88 9.52 9.84 -6.31
CA PHE A 88 10.80 9.62 -5.68
C PHE A 88 11.70 8.77 -6.57
N GLY A 89 12.97 8.60 -6.17
CA GLY A 89 13.83 7.56 -6.71
C GLY A 89 13.55 6.22 -6.04
N GLU A 90 14.61 5.45 -5.77
CA GLU A 90 14.52 4.26 -4.94
C GLU A 90 13.99 4.62 -3.54
N VAL A 91 12.77 4.18 -3.22
CA VAL A 91 12.26 4.23 -1.85
C VAL A 91 12.95 3.11 -1.06
N ARG A 92 13.22 3.33 0.23
CA ARG A 92 13.86 2.30 1.09
C ARG A 92 13.08 2.00 2.35
N ALA A 93 12.25 2.95 2.76
CA ALA A 93 11.36 2.83 3.89
C ALA A 93 10.17 3.77 3.69
N LEU A 94 9.06 3.40 4.31
CA LEU A 94 7.86 4.20 4.39
C LEU A 94 7.35 4.13 5.83
N ALA A 95 7.00 5.28 6.40
CA ALA A 95 6.40 5.38 7.72
C ALA A 95 5.31 6.45 7.69
N ILE A 96 4.28 6.25 8.48
CA ILE A 96 3.21 7.23 8.71
C ILE A 96 3.27 7.63 10.17
N THR A 97 3.22 8.93 10.43
CA THR A 97 3.12 9.49 11.78
C THR A 97 1.93 10.44 11.83
N PRO A 98 1.19 10.48 12.94
CA PRO A 98 0.23 11.55 13.17
C PRO A 98 0.99 12.87 13.31
N ASN A 99 0.31 13.98 12.99
CA ASN A 99 0.79 15.33 13.30
C ASN A 99 0.79 15.60 14.81
#